data_AF-A0A969NA35-F1
#
_entry.id   AF-A0A969NA35-F1
#
_cell.length_a   1.000
_cell.length_b   1.000
_cell.length_c   1.000
_cell.angle_alpha   90.00
_cell.angle_beta   90.00
_cell.angle_gamma   90.00
#
_symmetry.space_group_name_H-M   'P 1'
#
loop_
_entity.id
_entity.type
_entity.pdbx_description
1 polymer ?
#
loop_
_entity_poly.entity_id
_entity_poly.type
_entity_poly.pdbx_seq_one_letter_code
_entity_poly.pdbx_strand_id
1 'polypeptide(L)'
;MRRFQKEESWNAVYYVHGPEQYLFEEALLRYAKKVNPKIQKVSTTPIGMMKLIAILTGKKELKMVASMFAYFGKVPQMGDPSKANELLGAPAINLDKWLASL
;
A
#
# COMPACT_ATOMS: atom_id res chain seq x y z
N MET A 1 -15.24 16.09 11.31
CA MET A 1 -15.81 14.91 12.03
C MET A 1 -17.34 14.88 12.14
N ARG A 2 -18.09 16.00 12.04
CA ARG A 2 -19.58 16.01 12.14
C ARG A 2 -20.34 15.19 11.08
N ARG A 3 -19.70 14.79 9.97
CA ARG A 3 -20.36 14.09 8.84
C ARG A 3 -20.64 12.60 9.09
N PHE A 4 -19.96 11.98 10.06
CA PHE A 4 -20.19 10.58 10.48
C PHE A 4 -21.31 10.43 11.51
N GLN A 5 -22.01 11.51 11.86
CA GLN A 5 -23.11 11.49 12.84
C GLN A 5 -24.48 11.26 12.18
N LYS A 6 -24.52 11.12 10.84
CA LYS A 6 -25.75 10.80 10.10
C LYS A 6 -25.97 9.27 10.09
N GLU A 7 -27.21 8.83 10.25
CA GLU A 7 -27.59 7.41 10.21
C GLU A 7 -27.09 6.70 8.94
N GLU A 8 -27.04 7.40 7.81
CA GLU A 8 -26.53 6.92 6.51
C GLU A 8 -25.05 6.48 6.51
N SER A 9 -24.30 6.87 7.55
CA SER A 9 -22.89 6.49 7.73
C SER A 9 -22.68 5.33 8.70
N TRP A 10 -23.74 4.87 9.37
CA TRP A 10 -23.67 3.71 10.24
C TRP A 10 -23.49 2.43 9.42
N ASN A 11 -22.55 1.58 9.84
CA ASN A 11 -22.20 0.32 9.17
C ASN A 11 -21.77 0.44 7.69
N ALA A 12 -21.50 1.64 7.20
CA ALA A 12 -21.04 1.85 5.83
C ALA A 12 -19.53 1.55 5.71
N VAL A 13 -19.16 0.84 4.64
CA VAL A 13 -17.76 0.63 4.26
C VAL A 13 -17.34 1.73 3.29
N TYR A 14 -16.25 2.43 3.60
CA TYR A 14 -15.68 3.47 2.77
C TYR A 14 -14.27 3.07 2.34
N TYR A 15 -13.95 3.26 1.07
CA TYR A 15 -12.63 3.00 0.51
C TYR A 15 -11.89 4.33 0.33
N VAL A 16 -10.66 4.42 0.81
CA VAL A 16 -9.82 5.61 0.64
C VAL A 16 -8.60 5.21 -0.18
N HIS A 17 -8.45 5.84 -1.34
CA HIS A 17 -7.31 5.64 -2.24
C HIS A 17 -6.52 6.95 -2.38
N GLY A 18 -5.23 6.85 -2.69
CA GLY A 18 -4.44 8.02 -3.06
C GLY A 18 -4.90 8.63 -4.40
N PRO A 19 -4.43 9.83 -4.74
CA PRO A 19 -4.79 10.49 -6.01
C PRO A 19 -4.17 9.82 -7.25
N GLU A 20 -3.23 8.90 -7.05
CA GLU A 20 -2.45 8.24 -8.11
C GLU A 20 -2.38 6.74 -7.87
N GLN A 21 -2.26 5.97 -8.95
CA GLN A 21 -2.02 4.53 -8.91
C GLN A 21 -0.60 4.24 -9.42
N TYR A 22 0.09 3.33 -8.73
CA TYR A 22 1.45 2.92 -9.06
C TYR A 22 1.57 1.41 -9.04
N LEU A 23 2.45 0.87 -9.87
CA LEU A 23 2.97 -0.45 -9.61
C LEU A 23 3.80 -0.41 -8.32
N PHE A 24 3.72 -1.47 -7.52
CA PHE A 24 4.46 -1.52 -6.25
C PHE A 24 5.98 -1.34 -6.44
N GLU A 25 6.53 -1.89 -7.53
CA GLU A 25 7.94 -1.72 -7.90
C GLU A 25 8.31 -0.26 -8.14
N GLU A 26 7.46 0.49 -8.84
CA GLU A 26 7.68 1.90 -9.14
C GLU A 26 7.66 2.76 -7.88
N ALA A 27 6.64 2.55 -7.03
CA ALA A 27 6.51 3.26 -5.76
C ALA A 27 7.69 2.96 -4.83
N LEU A 28 8.08 1.68 -4.72
CA LEU A 28 9.19 1.26 -3.87
C LEU A 28 10.53 1.83 -4.37
N LEU A 29 10.76 1.85 -5.69
CA LEU A 29 11.97 2.43 -6.26
C LEU A 29 12.07 3.93 -6.00
N ARG A 30 10.96 4.68 -6.15
CA ARG A 30 10.91 6.12 -5.83
C ARG A 30 11.23 6.37 -4.36
N TYR A 31 10.63 5.61 -3.46
CA TYR A 31 10.92 5.67 -2.03
C TYR A 31 12.38 5.34 -1.72
N ALA A 32 12.91 4.25 -2.28
CA ALA A 32 14.27 3.82 -2.05
C ALA A 32 15.29 4.88 -2.51
N LYS A 33 15.06 5.51 -3.67
CA LYS A 33 15.90 6.60 -4.17
C LYS A 33 15.89 7.81 -3.24
N LYS A 34 14.75 8.14 -2.62
CA LYS A 34 14.63 9.26 -1.68
C LYS A 34 15.32 8.98 -0.34
N VAL A 35 15.12 7.80 0.23
CA VAL A 35 15.62 7.45 1.57
C VAL A 35 17.06 6.96 1.56
N ASN A 36 17.46 6.23 0.52
CA ASN A 36 18.82 5.71 0.38
C ASN A 36 19.22 5.64 -1.11
N PRO A 37 19.80 6.73 -1.67
CA PRO A 37 20.16 6.83 -3.08
C PRO A 37 21.12 5.73 -3.58
N LYS A 38 21.78 4.98 -2.69
CA LYS A 38 22.63 3.85 -3.05
C LYS A 38 21.83 2.66 -3.58
N ILE A 39 20.53 2.58 -3.27
CA ILE A 39 19.63 1.54 -3.78
C ILE A 39 19.16 1.96 -5.17
N GLN A 40 19.79 1.39 -6.21
CA GLN A 40 19.50 1.75 -7.60
C GLN A 40 18.48 0.82 -8.26
N LYS A 41 18.22 -0.35 -7.66
CA LYS A 41 17.39 -1.39 -8.25
C LYS A 41 16.47 -2.02 -7.22
N VAL A 42 15.22 -2.19 -7.60
CA VAL A 42 14.27 -3.10 -6.96
C VAL A 42 14.22 -4.36 -7.83
N SER A 43 14.14 -5.53 -7.21
CA SER A 43 14.04 -6.81 -7.92
C SER A 43 12.82 -7.57 -7.45
N THR A 44 12.22 -8.33 -8.35
CA THR A 44 11.12 -9.23 -8.04
C THR A 44 11.66 -10.60 -7.65
N THR A 45 11.10 -11.18 -6.59
CA THR A 45 11.45 -12.52 -6.11
C THR A 45 10.18 -13.35 -6.01
N PRO A 46 10.16 -14.60 -6.50
CA PRO A 46 9.01 -15.47 -6.31
C PRO A 46 8.66 -15.65 -4.83
N ILE A 47 7.38 -15.58 -4.50
CA ILE A 47 6.91 -15.64 -3.11
C ILE A 47 7.27 -16.98 -2.44
N GLY A 48 7.24 -18.08 -3.19
CA GLY A 48 7.66 -19.39 -2.69
C GLY A 48 9.12 -19.40 -2.22
N MET A 49 10.01 -18.73 -2.97
CA MET A 49 11.42 -18.60 -2.60
C MET A 49 11.59 -17.75 -1.33
N MET A 50 10.84 -16.64 -1.20
CA MET A 50 10.86 -15.83 0.03
C MET A 50 10.37 -16.61 1.26
N LYS A 51 9.33 -17.45 1.12
CA LYS A 51 8.87 -18.32 2.21
C LYS A 51 9.93 -19.34 2.62
N LEU A 52 10.63 -19.95 1.67
CA LEU A 52 11.72 -20.87 1.95
C LEU A 52 12.86 -20.18 2.71
N ILE A 53 13.31 -19.01 2.23
CA ILE A 53 14.34 -18.20 2.90
C ILE A 53 13.90 -17.86 4.33
N ALA A 54 12.64 -17.47 4.53
CA ALA A 54 12.13 -17.15 5.86
C ALA A 54 12.17 -18.34 6.83
N ILE A 55 11.89 -19.56 6.34
CA ILE A 55 12.00 -20.78 7.15
C ILE A 55 13.46 -21.06 7.48
N LEU A 56 14.35 -21.06 6.49
CA LEU A 56 15.77 -21.36 6.67
C LEU A 56 16.48 -20.35 7.58
N THR A 57 16.11 -19.07 7.50
CA THR A 57 16.72 -17.99 8.29
C THR A 57 16.04 -17.77 9.64
N GLY A 58 14.92 -18.45 9.92
CA GLY A 58 14.12 -18.24 11.13
C GLY A 58 13.47 -16.85 11.23
N LYS A 59 13.49 -16.05 10.16
CA LYS A 59 12.97 -14.67 10.15
C LYS A 59 11.45 -14.64 10.02
N LYS A 60 10.77 -14.55 11.17
CA LYS A 60 9.30 -14.52 11.25
C LYS A 60 8.67 -13.36 10.46
N GLU A 61 9.29 -12.19 10.46
CA GLU A 61 8.85 -11.02 9.69
C GLU A 61 8.81 -11.30 8.19
N LEU A 62 9.86 -11.93 7.66
CA LEU A 62 9.94 -12.29 6.25
C LEU A 62 8.83 -13.31 5.87
N LYS A 63 8.54 -14.26 6.77
CA LYS A 63 7.45 -15.23 6.57
C LYS A 63 6.09 -14.53 6.51
N MET A 64 5.87 -13.56 7.39
CA MET A 64 4.64 -12.75 7.45
C MET A 64 4.47 -11.95 6.17
N VAL A 65 5.49 -11.17 5.79
CA VAL A 65 5.48 -10.34 4.58
C VAL A 65 5.25 -11.19 3.33
N ALA A 66 5.96 -12.32 3.18
CA ALA A 66 5.77 -13.22 2.04
C ALA A 66 4.34 -13.79 1.97
N SER A 67 3.70 -14.03 3.12
CA SER A 67 2.31 -14.52 3.18
C SER A 67 1.31 -13.42 2.82
N MET A 68 1.56 -12.19 3.25
CA MET A 68 0.77 -11.01 2.88
C MET A 68 0.83 -10.73 1.37
N PHE A 69 2.02 -10.74 0.77
CA PHE A 69 2.15 -10.58 -0.68
C PHE A 69 1.52 -11.74 -1.47
N ALA A 70 1.51 -12.96 -0.90
CA ALA A 70 0.81 -14.09 -1.53
C ALA A 70 -0.70 -13.85 -1.63
N TYR A 71 -1.26 -13.13 -0.66
CA TYR A 71 -2.66 -12.74 -0.64
C TYR A 71 -2.93 -11.60 -1.62
N PHE A 72 -2.12 -10.53 -1.59
CA PHE A 72 -2.28 -9.40 -2.52
C PHE A 72 -2.09 -9.77 -3.99
N GLY A 73 -1.28 -10.79 -4.31
CA GLY A 73 -1.19 -11.31 -5.66
C GLY A 73 -2.48 -11.98 -6.18
N LYS A 74 -3.45 -12.28 -5.30
CA LYS A 74 -4.71 -12.94 -5.64
C LYS A 74 -5.93 -12.01 -5.54
N VAL A 75 -5.78 -10.90 -4.82
CA VAL A 75 -6.89 -9.99 -4.53
C VAL A 75 -6.56 -8.63 -5.16
N PRO A 76 -7.35 -8.19 -6.16
CA PRO A 76 -7.17 -6.85 -6.71
C PRO A 76 -7.46 -5.78 -5.65
N GLN A 77 -7.03 -4.56 -5.91
CA GLN A 77 -7.43 -3.42 -5.08
C GLN A 77 -8.96 -3.28 -5.12
N MET A 78 -9.59 -3.34 -3.95
CA MET A 78 -11.04 -3.36 -3.84
C MET A 78 -11.61 -1.95 -3.64
N GLY A 79 -12.84 -1.79 -4.12
CA GLY A 79 -13.74 -0.70 -3.77
C GLY A 79 -13.59 0.57 -4.59
N ASP A 80 -14.62 1.42 -4.49
CA ASP A 80 -14.71 2.71 -5.16
C ASP A 80 -14.54 3.84 -4.12
N PRO A 81 -13.55 4.75 -4.30
CA PRO A 81 -13.31 5.84 -3.36
C PRO A 81 -14.30 7.00 -3.51
N SER A 82 -15.17 7.02 -4.52
CA SER A 82 -16.06 8.15 -4.83
C SER A 82 -16.90 8.59 -3.63
N LYS A 83 -17.52 7.64 -2.93
CA LYS A 83 -18.34 7.92 -1.74
C LYS A 83 -17.52 8.50 -0.58
N ALA A 84 -16.29 8.02 -0.40
CA ALA A 84 -15.40 8.55 0.62
C ALA A 84 -14.91 9.95 0.26
N ASN A 85 -14.59 10.19 -1.02
CA ASN A 85 -14.15 11.48 -1.54
C ASN A 85 -15.24 12.55 -1.43
N GLU A 86 -16.51 12.20 -1.68
CA GLU A 86 -17.64 13.11 -1.49
C GLU A 86 -17.81 13.48 0.00
N LEU A 87 -17.70 12.49 0.88
CA LEU A 87 -17.92 12.68 2.32
C LEU A 87 -16.76 13.43 2.99
N LEU A 88 -15.51 13.10 2.65
CA LEU A 88 -14.30 13.52 3.35
C LEU A 88 -13.45 14.53 2.57
N GLY A 89 -13.72 14.70 1.27
CA GLY A 89 -12.85 15.38 0.32
C GLY A 89 -11.88 14.42 -0.37
N ALA A 90 -11.55 14.70 -1.63
CA ALA A 90 -10.58 13.91 -2.38
C ALA A 90 -9.14 14.12 -1.82
N PRO A 91 -8.33 13.05 -1.69
CA PRO A 91 -6.95 13.17 -1.22
C PRO A 91 -6.07 14.03 -2.14
N ALA A 92 -5.31 14.96 -1.55
CA ALA A 92 -4.46 15.92 -2.29
C ALA A 92 -2.96 15.62 -2.21
N ILE A 93 -2.54 14.77 -1.26
CA ILE A 93 -1.15 14.36 -1.08
C ILE A 93 -0.89 13.19 -2.01
N ASN A 94 -0.03 13.41 -3.00
CA ASN A 94 0.43 12.37 -3.91
C ASN A 94 1.78 11.81 -3.44
N LEU A 95 2.29 10.77 -4.12
CA LEU A 95 3.49 10.07 -3.67
C LEU A 95 4.69 11.01 -3.57
N ASP A 96 4.93 11.84 -4.59
CA ASP A 96 6.09 12.74 -4.61
C ASP A 96 6.00 13.83 -3.52
N LYS A 97 4.81 14.39 -3.25
CA LYS A 97 4.61 15.33 -2.13
C LYS A 97 4.85 14.67 -0.79
N TRP A 98 4.39 13.44 -0.60
CA TRP A 98 4.66 12.69 0.63
C TRP A 98 6.16 12.39 0.78
N LEU A 99 6.82 11.93 -0.28
CA LEU A 99 8.27 11.71 -0.28
C LEU A 99 9.06 12.99 0.01
N ALA A 100 8.60 14.16 -0.43
CA ALA A 100 9.24 15.43 -0.11
C ALA A 100 9.13 15.80 1.39
N SER A 101 8.18 15.21 2.12
CA SER A 101 7.99 15.42 3.56
C SER A 101 8.74 14.45 4.47
N LEU A 102 9.39 13.43 3.89
CA LEU A 102 10.31 12.51 4.57
C LEU A 102 11.69 13.13 4.75
#